data_AF-A0A3M1WXU3-F1
#
_entry.id   AF-A0A3M1WXU3-F1
#
_cell.length_a   1.000
_cell.length_b   1.000
_cell.length_c   1.000
_cell.angle_alpha   90.00
_cell.angle_beta   90.00
_cell.angle_gamma   90.00
#
_symmetry.space_group_name_H-M   'P 1'
#
loop_
_entity.id
_entity.type
_entity.pdbx_description
1 polymer ?
#
loop_
_entity_poly.entity_id
_entity_poly.type
_entity_poly.pdbx_seq_one_letter_code
_entity_poly.pdbx_strand_id
1 'polypeptide(L)'
;ADLMSPLEAIIIGFIAGCLVVLSAVALDRLRLDDCVGAVSVHLTCGIFGTLAVGIFGAKASLAQFLYQLTGVAAAGVAAFGSAFLIFFILKKVWGIRVSAEHEASGLDSHEHGIRGYTIVFDE
;
A
#
# COMPACT_ATOMS: atom_id res chain seq x y z
N ALA A 1 -2.73 14.14 13.69
CA ALA A 1 -2.40 15.38 12.95
C ALA A 1 -2.43 16.57 13.90
N ASP A 2 -3.51 16.67 14.66
CA ASP A 2 -3.74 17.43 15.89
C ASP A 2 -2.70 17.31 17.02
N LEU A 3 -1.82 16.31 16.99
CA LEU A 3 -0.79 16.09 18.02
C LEU A 3 0.61 16.62 17.65
N MET A 4 0.76 17.22 16.47
CA MET A 4 2.05 17.65 15.91
C MET A 4 2.14 19.16 15.76
N SER A 5 3.32 19.73 16.00
CA SER A 5 3.62 21.10 15.59
C SER A 5 3.83 21.20 14.07
N PRO A 6 3.70 22.40 13.46
CA PRO A 6 3.93 22.57 12.02
C PRO A 6 5.32 22.11 11.55
N LEU A 7 6.36 22.31 12.38
CA LEU A 7 7.72 21.88 12.05
C LEU A 7 7.85 20.35 12.04
N GLU A 8 7.27 19.67 13.02
CA GLU A 8 7.23 18.20 13.07
C GLU A 8 6.49 17.64 11.85
N ALA A 9 5.37 18.25 11.45
CA ALA A 9 4.62 17.85 10.26
C ALA A 9 5.47 17.93 8.98
N ILE A 10 6.27 18.99 8.82
CA ILE A 10 7.21 19.14 7.70
C ILE A 10 8.25 18.03 7.71
N ILE A 11 8.86 17.75 8.87
CA ILE A 11 9.89 16.72 9.02
C ILE A 11 9.32 15.33 8.71
N ILE A 12 8.16 14.99 9.27
CA ILE A 12 7.48 13.71 9.04
C ILE A 12 7.11 13.56 7.56
N GLY A 13 6.58 14.62 6.94
CA GLY A 13 6.25 14.63 5.51
C GLY A 13 7.48 14.40 4.62
N PHE A 14 8.60 15.06 4.92
CA PHE A 14 9.85 14.86 4.20
C PHE A 14 10.35 13.41 4.29
N ILE A 15 10.38 12.85 5.51
CA ILE A 15 10.80 11.46 5.71
C ILE A 15 9.85 10.49 4.99
N ALA A 16 8.54 10.69 5.08
CA ALA A 16 7.55 9.87 4.37
C ALA A 16 7.74 9.93 2.85
N GLY A 17 8.04 11.12 2.30
CA GLY A 17 8.37 11.31 0.88
C GLY A 17 9.63 10.56 0.43
N CYS A 18 10.64 10.45 1.28
CA CYS A 18 11.79 9.58 0.99
C CYS A 18 11.42 8.08 1.10
N LEU A 19 10.68 7.70 2.15
CA LEU A 19 10.30 6.32 2.41
C LEU A 19 9.43 5.72 1.30
N VAL A 20 8.49 6.48 0.73
CA VAL A 20 7.63 5.97 -0.35
C VAL A 20 8.44 5.56 -1.57
N VAL A 21 9.44 6.35 -1.96
CA VAL A 21 10.32 6.04 -3.11
C VAL A 21 11.18 4.82 -2.81
N LEU A 22 11.79 4.77 -1.63
CA LEU A 22 12.63 3.64 -1.22
C LEU A 22 11.81 2.34 -1.13
N SER A 23 10.59 2.42 -0.61
CA SER A 23 9.64 1.31 -0.52
C SER A 23 9.24 0.80 -1.90
N ALA A 24 8.87 1.69 -2.83
CA ALA A 24 8.46 1.30 -4.18
C ALA A 24 9.60 0.55 -4.91
N VAL A 25 10.79 1.13 -4.90
CA VAL A 25 11.98 0.51 -5.51
C VAL A 25 12.33 -0.83 -4.84
N ALA A 26 12.14 -0.95 -3.53
CA ALA A 26 12.39 -2.20 -2.83
C ALA A 26 11.38 -3.28 -3.21
N LEU A 27 10.09 -2.95 -3.31
CA LEU A 27 9.04 -3.89 -3.74
C LEU A 27 9.28 -4.37 -5.18
N ASP A 28 9.63 -3.46 -6.09
CA ASP A 28 9.98 -3.80 -7.48
C ASP A 28 11.17 -4.78 -7.53
N ARG A 29 12.22 -4.51 -6.74
CA ARG A 29 13.39 -5.40 -6.63
C ARG A 29 13.05 -6.78 -6.06
N LEU A 30 12.05 -6.84 -5.19
CA LEU A 30 11.52 -8.10 -4.64
C LEU A 30 10.53 -8.78 -5.59
N ARG A 31 10.26 -8.21 -6.77
CA ARG A 31 9.27 -8.69 -7.74
C ARG A 31 7.86 -8.76 -7.14
N LEU A 32 7.56 -7.85 -6.22
CA LEU A 32 6.22 -7.65 -5.68
C LEU A 32 5.56 -6.53 -6.48
N ASP A 33 4.68 -6.92 -7.40
CA ASP A 33 3.95 -6.00 -8.27
C ASP A 33 2.87 -5.25 -7.49
N ASP A 34 3.21 -4.05 -7.03
CA ASP A 34 2.31 -3.08 -6.41
C ASP A 34 1.80 -2.09 -7.46
N CYS A 35 0.81 -2.52 -8.25
CA CYS A 35 0.41 -1.88 -9.51
C CYS A 35 0.15 -0.36 -9.43
N VAL A 36 -0.25 0.15 -8.26
CA VAL A 36 -0.56 1.57 -8.04
C VAL A 36 0.29 2.21 -6.91
N GLY A 37 1.26 1.48 -6.37
CA GLY A 37 2.08 1.95 -5.24
C GLY A 37 1.33 2.01 -3.90
N ALA A 38 0.24 1.25 -3.74
CA ALA A 38 -0.62 1.33 -2.57
C ALA A 38 0.10 0.88 -1.30
N VAL A 39 0.95 -0.15 -1.38
CA VAL A 39 1.74 -0.63 -0.23
C VAL A 39 2.74 0.44 0.20
N SER A 40 3.43 1.05 -0.77
CA SER A 40 4.44 2.07 -0.45
C SER A 40 3.83 3.34 0.14
N VAL A 41 2.74 3.85 -0.43
CA VAL A 41 2.08 5.09 0.05
C VAL A 41 1.29 4.85 1.33
N HIS A 42 0.46 3.81 1.39
CA HIS A 42 -0.49 3.65 2.49
C HIS A 42 0.05 2.78 3.62
N LEU A 43 0.71 1.65 3.31
CA LEU A 43 1.25 0.79 4.36
C LEU A 43 2.55 1.35 4.92
N THR A 44 3.59 1.56 4.09
CA THR A 44 4.91 2.01 4.58
C THR A 44 4.83 3.39 5.23
N CYS A 45 4.30 4.41 4.54
CA CYS A 45 4.17 5.74 5.15
C CYS A 45 3.12 5.76 6.28
N GLY A 46 2.08 4.92 6.22
CA GLY A 46 1.09 4.82 7.29
C GLY A 46 1.68 4.26 8.59
N ILE A 47 2.52 3.23 8.49
CA ILE A 47 3.27 2.69 9.63
C ILE A 47 4.19 3.78 10.21
N PHE A 48 5.00 4.41 9.36
CA PHE A 48 5.92 5.46 9.81
C PHE A 48 5.18 6.62 10.46
N GLY A 49 4.12 7.14 9.85
CA GLY A 49 3.33 8.23 10.39
C GLY A 49 2.67 7.89 11.73
N THR A 50 2.21 6.66 11.91
CA THR A 50 1.63 6.19 13.18
C THR A 50 2.68 6.09 14.27
N LEU A 51 3.86 5.56 13.95
CA LEU A 51 5.00 5.48 14.88
C LEU A 51 5.58 6.87 15.21
N ALA A 52 5.56 7.80 14.26
CA ALA A 52 6.01 9.18 14.46
C ALA A 52 5.24 9.89 15.58
N VAL A 53 4.00 9.50 15.87
CA VAL A 53 3.23 9.98 17.05
C VAL A 53 3.96 9.72 18.36
N GLY A 54 4.61 8.56 18.50
CA GLY A 54 5.41 8.22 19.68
C GLY A 54 6.79 8.89 19.74
N ILE A 55 7.26 9.45 18.62
CA ILE A 55 8.59 10.07 18.48
C ILE A 55 8.52 11.59 18.63
N PHE A 56 7.56 12.23 17.97
CA PHE A 56 7.49 13.69 17.85
C PHE A 56 6.31 14.34 18.58
N GLY A 57 5.19 13.62 18.74
CA GLY A 57 3.95 14.23 19.21
C GLY A 57 4.04 14.79 20.64
N ALA A 58 3.06 15.61 21.03
CA ALA A 58 3.03 16.27 22.34
C ALA A 58 3.14 15.33 23.56
N LYS A 59 2.83 14.04 23.39
CA LYS A 59 2.97 12.97 24.40
C LYS A 59 4.03 11.93 24.03
N ALA A 60 5.00 12.31 23.20
CA ALA A 60 6.08 11.43 22.76
C ALA A 60 6.82 10.84 23.95
N SER A 61 6.96 9.52 23.93
CA SER A 61 7.62 8.74 24.96
C SER A 61 7.84 7.33 24.43
N LEU A 62 8.74 6.58 25.07
CA LEU A 62 8.94 5.17 24.71
C LEU A 62 7.65 4.36 24.87
N ALA A 63 6.89 4.61 25.95
CA ALA A 63 5.60 3.96 26.17
C ALA A 63 4.61 4.28 25.03
N GLN A 64 4.50 5.55 24.64
CA GLN A 64 3.62 5.95 23.54
C GLN A 64 4.04 5.32 22.21
N PHE A 65 5.34 5.27 21.90
CA PHE A 65 5.84 4.58 20.73
C PHE A 65 5.45 3.08 20.72
N LEU A 66 5.59 2.40 21.85
CA LEU A 66 5.19 0.99 21.97
C LEU A 66 3.68 0.81 21.80
N TYR A 67 2.85 1.70 22.34
CA TYR A 67 1.41 1.66 22.09
C TYR A 67 1.07 1.81 20.61
N GLN A 68 1.69 2.77 19.92
CA GLN A 68 1.50 2.95 18.48
C GLN A 68 1.96 1.73 17.68
N LEU A 69 3.09 1.13 18.06
CA LEU A 69 3.60 -0.10 17.44
C LEU A 69 2.64 -1.27 17.63
N THR A 70 2.07 -1.44 18.83
CA THR A 70 1.06 -2.48 19.08
C THR A 70 -0.21 -2.25 18.26
N GLY A 71 -0.64 -0.99 18.10
CA GLY A 71 -1.78 -0.63 17.25
C GLY A 71 -1.52 -0.95 15.78
N VAL A 72 -0.35 -0.58 15.27
CA VAL A 72 0.09 -0.93 13.91
C VAL A 72 0.08 -2.45 13.70
N ALA A 73 0.66 -3.21 14.64
CA ALA A 73 0.70 -4.67 14.54
C ALA A 73 -0.70 -5.29 14.57
N ALA A 74 -1.57 -4.85 15.48
CA ALA A 74 -2.94 -5.33 15.59
C ALA A 74 -3.74 -5.03 14.31
N ALA A 75 -3.67 -3.80 13.79
CA ALA A 75 -4.31 -3.42 12.54
C ALA A 75 -3.74 -4.20 11.34
N GLY A 76 -2.42 -4.39 11.29
CA GLY A 76 -1.76 -5.16 10.24
C GLY A 76 -2.19 -6.61 10.22
N VAL A 77 -2.23 -7.28 11.37
CA VAL A 77 -2.72 -8.66 11.49
C VAL A 77 -4.18 -8.77 11.09
N ALA A 78 -5.04 -7.86 11.54
CA ALA A 78 -6.45 -7.86 11.20
C ALA A 78 -6.67 -7.62 9.69
N ALA A 79 -6.02 -6.60 9.11
CA ALA A 79 -6.16 -6.23 7.71
C ALA A 79 -5.59 -7.30 6.77
N PHE A 80 -4.35 -7.74 6.98
CA PHE A 80 -3.74 -8.78 6.16
C PHE A 80 -4.46 -10.12 6.33
N GLY A 81 -4.76 -10.52 7.57
CA GLY A 81 -5.44 -11.78 7.86
C GLY A 81 -6.83 -11.86 7.23
N SER A 82 -7.62 -10.80 7.35
CA SER A 82 -8.96 -10.73 6.73
C SER A 82 -8.88 -10.69 5.20
N ALA A 83 -8.03 -9.82 4.62
CA ALA A 83 -7.86 -9.75 3.17
C ALA A 83 -7.39 -11.08 2.59
N PHE A 84 -6.37 -11.71 3.19
CA PHE A 84 -5.86 -13.01 2.77
C PHE A 84 -6.96 -14.07 2.80
N LEU A 85 -7.73 -14.16 3.90
CA LEU A 85 -8.81 -15.13 4.01
C LEU A 85 -9.89 -14.90 2.95
N ILE A 86 -10.34 -13.66 2.77
CA ILE A 86 -11.36 -13.30 1.77
C ILE A 86 -10.88 -13.66 0.36
N PHE A 87 -9.71 -13.18 -0.05
CA PHE A 87 -9.19 -13.45 -1.40
C PHE A 87 -8.85 -14.94 -1.61
N PHE A 88 -8.40 -15.65 -0.59
CA PHE A 88 -8.16 -17.09 -0.68
C PHE A 88 -9.46 -17.86 -0.92
N ILE A 89 -10.53 -17.55 -0.17
CA ILE A 89 -11.85 -18.17 -0.37
C ILE A 89 -12.38 -17.84 -1.76
N LEU A 90 -12.37 -16.57 -2.17
CA LEU A 90 -12.83 -16.15 -3.49
C LEU A 90 -12.06 -16.86 -4.62
N LYS A 91 -10.73 -17.01 -4.47
CA LYS A 91 -9.89 -17.75 -5.42
C LYS A 91 -10.30 -19.22 -5.55
N LYS A 92 -10.77 -19.84 -4.47
CA LYS A 92 -11.18 -21.26 -4.47
C LYS A 92 -12.60 -21.49 -4.99
N VAL A 93 -13.51 -20.54 -4.80
CA VAL A 93 -14.92 -20.68 -5.16
C VAL A 93 -15.23 -20.13 -6.55
N TRP A 94 -14.73 -18.95 -6.89
CA TRP A 94 -15.04 -18.25 -8.16
C TRP A 94 -13.83 -18.03 -9.05
N GLY A 95 -12.65 -17.82 -8.46
CA GLY A 95 -11.51 -17.23 -9.16
C GLY A 95 -11.56 -15.70 -9.14
N ILE A 96 -10.41 -15.06 -8.99
CA ILE A 96 -10.28 -13.60 -8.81
C ILE A 96 -9.35 -12.93 -9.83
N ARG A 97 -8.81 -13.70 -10.77
CA ARG A 97 -7.92 -13.23 -11.84
C ARG A 97 -8.39 -13.84 -13.14
N VAL A 98 -8.32 -13.06 -14.21
CA VAL A 98 -8.61 -13.51 -15.58
C VAL A 98 -7.59 -14.54 -16.05
N SER A 99 -7.87 -15.22 -17.18
CA SER A 99 -6.91 -16.12 -17.80
C SER A 99 -5.67 -15.35 -18.28
N ALA A 100 -4.52 -16.02 -18.39
CA ALA A 100 -3.28 -15.39 -18.88
C ALA A 100 -3.43 -14.84 -20.32
N GLU A 101 -4.27 -15.48 -21.15
CA GLU A 101 -4.63 -15.01 -22.48
C GLU A 101 -5.39 -13.68 -22.41
N HIS A 102 -6.44 -13.59 -21.58
CA HIS A 102 -7.22 -12.36 -21.41
C HIS A 102 -6.39 -11.23 -20.77
N GLU A 103 -5.45 -11.57 -19.90
CA GLU A 103 -4.53 -10.60 -19.31
C GLU A 103 -3.59 -10.01 -20.37
N ALA A 104 -3.10 -10.83 -21.29
CA ALA A 104 -2.19 -10.41 -22.36
C ALA A 104 -2.88 -9.54 -23.44
N SER A 105 -4.13 -9.84 -23.78
CA SER A 105 -4.94 -9.07 -24.74
C SER A 105 -5.52 -7.77 -24.16
N GLY A 106 -5.57 -7.65 -22.83
CA GLY A 106 -6.09 -6.49 -22.11
C GLY A 106 -7.59 -6.59 -21.78
N LEU A 107 -7.94 -6.22 -20.55
CA LEU A 107 -9.28 -6.38 -19.98
C LEU A 107 -10.36 -5.53 -20.69
N ASP A 108 -10.01 -4.35 -21.21
CA ASP A 108 -10.97 -3.49 -21.91
C ASP A 108 -11.65 -4.21 -23.07
N SER A 109 -10.88 -4.99 -23.83
CA SER A 109 -11.38 -5.68 -25.03
C SER A 109 -12.31 -6.84 -24.67
N HIS A 110 -11.96 -7.61 -23.64
CA HIS A 110 -12.70 -8.81 -23.24
C HIS A 110 -13.90 -8.52 -22.33
N GLU A 111 -13.80 -7.55 -21.43
CA GLU A 111 -14.86 -7.25 -20.47
C GLU A 111 -15.81 -6.14 -20.96
N HIS A 112 -15.30 -5.19 -21.76
CA HIS A 112 -16.05 -4.00 -22.14
C HIS A 112 -16.27 -3.89 -23.66
N GLY A 113 -15.69 -4.79 -24.47
CA GLY A 113 -15.86 -4.78 -25.93
C GLY A 113 -15.26 -3.55 -26.61
N ILE A 114 -14.36 -2.84 -25.93
CA ILE A 114 -13.74 -1.60 -26.39
C ILE A 114 -12.22 -1.71 -26.28
N ARG A 115 -11.49 -0.89 -27.04
CA ARG A 115 -10.06 -0.66 -26.78
C ARG A 115 -9.93 0.64 -25.99
N GLY A 116 -9.27 0.62 -24.84
CA GLY A 116 -9.04 1.83 -24.04
C GLY A 116 -8.28 2.92 -24.79
N TYR A 117 -7.40 2.53 -25.72
CA TYR A 117 -6.68 3.43 -26.61
C TYR A 117 -6.59 2.85 -28.02
N THR A 118 -6.75 3.68 -29.05
CA THR A 118 -6.59 3.29 -30.47
C THR A 118 -5.12 3.37 -30.91
N ILE A 119 -4.16 3.02 -30.04
CA ILE A 119 -2.75 2.98 -30.43
C ILE A 119 -2.51 1.64 -31.13
N VAL A 120 -2.46 1.71 -32.47
CA VAL A 120 -1.94 0.63 -33.30
C VAL A 120 -0.43 0.75 -33.24
N PHE A 121 0.25 -0.20 -32.59
CA PHE A 121 1.67 -0.39 -32.84
C PHE A 121 1.76 -1.07 -34.20
N ASP A 122 2.39 -0.40 -35.17
CA ASP A 122 2.90 -1.11 -36.34
C ASP A 122 3.95 -2.11 -35.83
N GLU A 123 3.82 -3.36 -36.28
CA GLU A 123 4.63 -4.52 -35.88
C GLU A 123 6.15 -4.27 -35.86
#